data_AF-A0A838J3X6-F1
#
_entry.id   AF-A0A838J3X6-F1
#
_cell.length_a   1.000
_cell.length_b   1.000
_cell.length_c   1.000
_cell.angle_alpha   90.00
_cell.angle_beta   90.00
_cell.angle_gamma   90.00
#
_symmetry.space_group_name_H-M   'P 1'
#
loop_
_entity.id
_entity.type
_entity.pdbx_description
1 polymer ?
#
loop_
_entity_poly.entity_id
_entity_poly.type
_entity_poly.pdbx_seq_one_letter_code
_entity_poly.pdbx_strand_id
1 'polypeptide(L)'
;MKTYTFSQCIELLDIDAKVFRRWVREDLNLGEKDQVSRADSRVRYLTREQLERLAEQHDKVLPADDQTASEDDHSPPGAYKLLVDRMEALEKSTETLRKAVSSFTGDITFFESQTSHLQDTFGTFQTGVSTRLDALEQSFVDVDARLQKVSVPEIPPEQQIAEIEARYQQRIAELEAQLAIYQQPKKPAPPPSKKRPARKKKRSPIKTLPVNLVARNAFSALHHVSEKLVSKASIDGKIATTEGKWLSGGYVVTRALNEKGKHDFYQVFSQRPDFTRCDQCPHELS
;
A
#
# COMPACT_ATOMS: atom_id res chain seq x y z
N MET A 1 -31.52 -11.00 -61.83
CA MET A 1 -30.38 -11.41 -60.99
C MET A 1 -29.18 -11.60 -61.90
N LYS A 2 -28.08 -10.89 -61.67
CA LYS A 2 -26.84 -11.10 -62.43
C LYS A 2 -26.18 -12.39 -61.94
N THR A 3 -25.73 -13.20 -62.89
CA THR A 3 -25.01 -14.46 -62.62
C THR A 3 -23.68 -14.43 -63.34
N TYR A 4 -22.63 -14.83 -62.66
CA TYR A 4 -21.26 -14.85 -63.18
C TYR A 4 -20.81 -16.28 -63.38
N THR A 5 -20.15 -16.56 -64.49
CA THR A 5 -19.51 -17.87 -64.70
C THR A 5 -18.33 -18.03 -63.75
N PHE A 6 -17.95 -19.26 -63.44
CA PHE A 6 -16.78 -19.51 -62.57
C PHE A 6 -15.50 -18.87 -63.12
N SER A 7 -15.29 -18.87 -64.44
CA SER A 7 -14.13 -18.20 -65.05
C SER A 7 -14.13 -16.69 -64.79
N GLN A 8 -15.29 -16.03 -64.93
CA GLN A 8 -15.42 -14.61 -64.62
C GLN A 8 -15.19 -14.33 -63.13
N CYS A 9 -15.67 -15.17 -62.22
CA CYS A 9 -15.42 -14.99 -60.79
C CYS A 9 -13.93 -15.15 -60.43
N ILE A 10 -13.25 -16.09 -61.08
CA ILE A 10 -11.80 -16.33 -60.92
C ILE A 10 -11.01 -15.11 -61.37
N GLU A 11 -11.37 -14.54 -62.52
CA GLU A 11 -10.75 -13.32 -63.05
C GLU A 11 -11.05 -12.09 -62.18
N LEU A 12 -12.30 -11.92 -61.72
CA LEU A 12 -12.72 -10.77 -60.92
C LEU A 12 -12.06 -10.72 -59.54
N LEU A 13 -11.76 -11.88 -58.95
CA LEU A 13 -11.13 -11.96 -57.63
C LEU A 13 -9.59 -12.08 -57.71
N ASP A 14 -9.05 -12.30 -58.91
CA ASP A 14 -7.63 -12.58 -59.18
C ASP A 14 -7.09 -13.75 -58.34
N ILE A 15 -7.70 -14.93 -58.49
CA ILE A 15 -7.41 -16.12 -57.67
C ILE A 15 -7.21 -17.35 -58.54
N ASP A 16 -6.32 -18.26 -58.13
CA ASP A 16 -6.18 -19.55 -58.80
C ASP A 16 -7.48 -20.37 -58.79
N ALA A 17 -7.78 -21.01 -59.91
CA ALA A 17 -9.00 -21.78 -60.12
C ALA A 17 -9.20 -22.91 -59.08
N LYS A 18 -8.14 -23.49 -58.52
CA LYS A 18 -8.23 -24.54 -57.49
C LYS A 18 -8.64 -23.96 -56.14
N VAL A 19 -8.07 -22.80 -55.78
CA VAL A 19 -8.40 -22.09 -54.54
C VAL A 19 -9.87 -21.64 -54.59
N PHE A 20 -10.29 -21.05 -55.70
CA PHE A 20 -11.68 -20.66 -55.91
C PHE A 20 -12.66 -21.85 -55.79
N ARG A 21 -12.34 -22.99 -56.42
CA ARG A 21 -13.17 -24.21 -56.29
C ARG A 21 -13.24 -24.74 -54.87
N ARG A 22 -12.15 -24.60 -54.09
CA ARG A 22 -12.13 -24.97 -52.68
C ARG A 22 -13.07 -24.07 -51.87
N TRP A 23 -12.97 -22.76 -52.04
CA TRP A 23 -13.84 -21.77 -51.38
C TRP A 23 -15.32 -22.00 -51.67
N VAL A 24 -15.69 -22.22 -52.93
CA VAL A 24 -17.09 -22.49 -53.30
C VAL A 24 -17.63 -23.76 -52.61
N ARG A 25 -16.79 -24.78 -52.42
CA ARG A 25 -17.19 -26.03 -51.77
C ARG A 25 -17.28 -25.89 -50.25
N GLU A 26 -16.28 -25.27 -49.63
CA GLU A 26 -16.13 -25.19 -48.17
C GLU A 26 -16.95 -24.06 -47.56
N ASP A 27 -17.02 -22.90 -48.21
CA ASP A 27 -17.59 -21.68 -47.61
C ASP A 27 -19.06 -21.47 -47.99
N LEU A 28 -19.43 -21.81 -49.22
CA LEU A 28 -20.81 -21.66 -49.71
C LEU A 28 -21.66 -22.93 -49.54
N ASN A 29 -21.05 -24.07 -49.15
CA ASN A 29 -21.70 -25.38 -49.04
C ASN A 29 -22.54 -25.78 -50.27
N LEU A 30 -22.16 -25.30 -51.46
CA LEU A 30 -22.88 -25.58 -52.68
C LEU A 30 -22.48 -26.97 -53.20
N GLY A 31 -23.46 -27.88 -53.30
CA GLY A 31 -23.25 -29.18 -53.90
C GLY A 31 -22.92 -29.04 -55.40
N GLU A 32 -22.20 -30.02 -55.95
CA GLU A 32 -21.78 -30.01 -57.38
C GLU A 32 -22.95 -29.93 -58.38
N LYS A 33 -24.19 -30.11 -57.92
CA LYS A 33 -25.40 -30.17 -58.73
C LYS A 33 -26.26 -28.90 -58.65
N ASP A 34 -26.01 -27.99 -57.71
CA ASP A 34 -26.98 -26.94 -57.35
C ASP A 34 -26.87 -25.67 -58.21
N GLN A 35 -25.87 -25.58 -59.10
CA GLN A 35 -25.58 -24.37 -59.89
C GLN A 35 -25.11 -24.68 -61.31
N VAL A 36 -25.84 -25.57 -61.96
CA VAL A 36 -25.57 -25.95 -63.34
C VAL A 36 -26.47 -25.15 -64.28
N SER A 37 -25.92 -24.61 -65.36
CA SER A 37 -26.72 -23.92 -66.38
C SER A 37 -27.83 -24.83 -66.92
N ARG A 38 -29.00 -24.26 -67.18
CA ARG A 38 -30.04 -24.96 -67.94
C ARG A 38 -29.62 -25.19 -69.41
N ALA A 39 -28.76 -24.34 -69.96
CA ALA A 39 -28.35 -24.39 -71.36
C ALA A 39 -27.13 -25.28 -71.61
N ASP A 40 -26.22 -25.37 -70.64
CA ASP A 40 -25.01 -26.21 -70.72
C ASP A 40 -24.70 -26.79 -69.34
N SER A 41 -24.80 -28.11 -69.23
CA SER A 41 -24.58 -28.80 -67.95
C SER A 41 -23.14 -28.72 -67.44
N ARG A 42 -22.21 -28.22 -68.26
CA ARG A 42 -20.79 -28.06 -67.92
C ARG A 42 -20.47 -26.71 -67.31
N VAL A 43 -21.30 -25.69 -67.56
CA VAL A 43 -21.02 -24.33 -67.09
C VAL A 43 -21.73 -24.09 -65.75
N ARG A 44 -20.94 -23.67 -64.77
CA ARG A 44 -21.42 -23.33 -63.42
C ARG A 44 -21.45 -21.82 -63.23
N TYR A 45 -22.47 -21.35 -62.52
CA TYR A 45 -22.72 -19.93 -62.30
C TYR A 45 -22.94 -19.62 -60.83
N LEU A 46 -22.35 -18.53 -60.34
CA LEU A 46 -22.62 -17.98 -59.02
C LEU A 46 -23.46 -16.72 -59.14
N THR A 47 -24.37 -16.53 -58.20
CA THR A 47 -25.09 -15.26 -58.06
C THR A 47 -24.17 -14.19 -57.50
N ARG A 48 -24.46 -12.92 -57.80
CA ARG A 48 -23.68 -11.78 -57.27
C ARG A 48 -23.57 -11.79 -55.75
N GLU A 49 -24.67 -12.05 -55.05
CA GLU A 49 -24.70 -12.11 -53.57
C GLU A 49 -23.76 -13.19 -53.01
N GLN A 50 -23.66 -14.33 -53.69
CA GLN A 50 -22.74 -15.41 -53.29
C GLN A 50 -21.28 -15.03 -53.53
N LEU A 51 -21.01 -14.32 -54.63
CA LEU A 51 -19.68 -13.82 -54.92
C LEU A 51 -19.26 -12.74 -53.90
N GLU A 52 -20.16 -11.83 -53.53
CA GLU A 52 -19.93 -10.79 -52.53
C GLU A 52 -19.63 -11.38 -51.15
N ARG A 53 -20.41 -12.38 -50.70
CA ARG A 53 -20.12 -13.09 -49.45
C ARG A 53 -18.76 -13.77 -49.44
N LEU A 54 -18.41 -14.41 -50.55
CA LEU A 54 -17.14 -15.11 -50.70
C LEU A 54 -15.97 -14.10 -50.75
N ALA A 55 -16.16 -12.93 -51.35
CA ALA A 55 -15.16 -11.86 -51.34
C ALA A 55 -14.96 -11.26 -49.94
N GLU A 56 -16.06 -10.98 -49.23
CA GLU A 56 -16.04 -10.45 -47.86
C GLU A 56 -15.35 -11.42 -46.89
N GLN A 57 -15.65 -12.72 -46.99
CA GLN A 57 -15.06 -13.74 -46.10
C GLN A 57 -13.54 -13.89 -46.28
N HIS A 58 -13.02 -13.58 -47.47
CA HIS A 58 -11.59 -13.74 -47.79
C HIS A 58 -10.86 -12.39 -47.96
N ASP A 59 -11.44 -11.30 -47.42
CA ASP A 59 -10.91 -9.93 -47.49
C ASP A 59 -10.52 -9.49 -48.92
N LYS A 60 -11.29 -9.90 -49.92
CA LYS A 60 -11.10 -9.53 -51.33
C LYS A 60 -12.04 -8.40 -51.71
N VAL A 61 -11.48 -7.39 -52.37
CA VAL A 61 -12.26 -6.26 -52.89
C VAL A 61 -12.79 -6.62 -54.28
N LEU A 62 -14.10 -6.80 -54.40
CA LEU A 62 -14.73 -6.91 -55.70
C LEU A 62 -14.70 -5.54 -56.40
N PRO A 63 -14.26 -5.47 -57.66
CA PRO A 63 -14.39 -4.24 -58.43
C PRO A 63 -15.87 -3.88 -58.56
N ALA A 64 -16.21 -2.63 -58.26
CA ALA A 64 -17.57 -2.14 -58.46
C ALA A 64 -17.93 -2.27 -59.96
N ASP A 65 -19.10 -2.84 -60.23
CA ASP A 65 -19.66 -3.26 -61.53
C ASP A 65 -19.81 -2.14 -62.60
N ASP A 66 -19.22 -0.95 -62.40
CA ASP A 66 -19.45 0.26 -63.21
C ASP A 66 -18.42 0.50 -64.33
N GLN A 67 -17.45 -0.39 -64.57
CA GLN A 67 -16.33 -0.08 -65.48
C GLN A 67 -15.90 -1.16 -66.48
N THR A 68 -16.79 -2.05 -66.93
CA THR A 68 -16.46 -2.86 -68.11
C THR A 68 -17.57 -2.82 -69.16
N ALA A 69 -17.34 -1.93 -70.13
CA ALA A 69 -17.87 -1.87 -71.51
C ALA A 69 -18.63 -0.58 -71.84
N SER A 70 -17.94 0.55 -71.76
CA SER A 70 -18.16 1.68 -72.67
C SER A 70 -16.78 2.28 -72.94
N GLU A 71 -16.17 1.79 -74.02
CA GLU A 71 -15.07 2.48 -74.69
C GLU A 71 -15.64 3.80 -75.23
N ASP A 72 -15.64 4.85 -74.42
CA ASP A 72 -15.77 6.22 -74.91
C ASP A 72 -14.72 7.07 -74.19
N ASP A 73 -13.67 7.35 -74.94
CA ASP A 73 -12.51 8.18 -74.61
C ASP A 73 -12.90 9.66 -74.51
N HIS A 74 -13.83 9.97 -73.62
CA HIS A 74 -14.22 11.33 -73.27
C HIS A 74 -14.17 11.48 -71.75
N SER A 75 -12.96 11.75 -71.24
CA SER A 75 -12.79 12.34 -69.91
C SER A 75 -13.65 13.60 -69.83
N PRO A 76 -14.73 13.62 -69.01
CA PRO A 76 -15.55 14.81 -68.91
C PRO A 76 -14.72 15.93 -68.25
N PRO A 77 -14.83 17.19 -68.73
CA PRO A 77 -14.15 18.33 -68.14
C PRO A 77 -14.65 18.54 -66.70
N GLY A 78 -13.94 17.93 -65.74
CA GLY A 78 -14.36 17.83 -64.34
C GLY A 78 -13.77 16.61 -63.63
N ALA A 79 -13.47 15.52 -64.35
CA ALA A 79 -12.83 14.33 -63.77
C ALA A 79 -11.45 14.62 -63.18
N TYR A 80 -10.65 15.48 -63.84
CA TYR A 80 -9.36 15.92 -63.33
C TYR A 80 -9.49 16.68 -62.00
N LYS A 81 -10.52 17.53 -61.86
CA LYS A 81 -10.77 18.27 -60.62
C LYS A 81 -11.11 17.32 -59.46
N LEU A 82 -11.95 16.31 -59.72
CA LEU A 82 -12.30 15.30 -58.73
C LEU A 82 -11.08 14.45 -58.30
N LEU A 83 -10.17 14.16 -59.23
CA LEU A 83 -8.91 13.48 -58.92
C LEU A 83 -7.99 14.36 -58.05
N VAL A 84 -7.86 15.64 -58.38
CA VAL A 84 -7.08 16.60 -57.58
C VAL A 84 -7.66 16.72 -56.17
N ASP A 85 -8.97 16.91 -56.04
CA ASP A 85 -9.66 16.99 -54.74
C ASP A 85 -9.45 15.70 -53.91
N ARG A 86 -9.46 14.52 -54.57
CA ARG A 86 -9.19 13.23 -53.91
C ARG A 86 -7.73 13.10 -53.47
N MET A 87 -6.77 13.57 -54.27
CA MET A 87 -5.37 13.57 -53.86
C MET A 87 -5.14 14.51 -52.68
N GLU A 88 -5.71 15.72 -52.68
CA GLU A 88 -5.63 16.63 -51.53
C GLU A 88 -6.26 16.01 -50.27
N ALA A 89 -7.38 15.31 -50.40
CA ALA A 89 -8.01 14.60 -49.28
C ALA A 89 -7.11 13.48 -48.75
N LEU A 90 -6.47 12.71 -49.64
CA LEU A 90 -5.52 11.67 -49.27
C LEU A 90 -4.28 12.25 -48.57
N GLU A 91 -3.69 13.33 -49.08
CA GLU A 91 -2.57 14.02 -48.45
C GLU A 91 -2.91 14.56 -47.06
N LYS A 92 -4.10 15.13 -46.89
CA LYS A 92 -4.59 15.53 -45.57
C LYS A 92 -4.73 14.33 -44.64
N SER A 93 -5.24 13.21 -45.13
CA SER A 93 -5.39 11.99 -44.33
C SER A 93 -4.03 11.42 -43.90
N THR A 94 -3.04 11.37 -44.80
CA THR A 94 -1.69 10.87 -44.48
C THR A 94 -0.99 11.77 -43.49
N GLU A 95 -1.17 13.08 -43.57
CA GLU A 95 -0.63 14.03 -42.60
C GLU A 95 -1.28 13.86 -41.22
N THR A 96 -2.60 13.62 -41.14
CA THR A 96 -3.26 13.32 -39.86
C THR A 96 -2.76 12.02 -39.24
N LEU A 97 -2.58 10.97 -40.06
CA LEU A 97 -2.01 9.70 -39.61
C LEU A 97 -0.57 9.88 -39.12
N ARG A 98 0.25 10.67 -39.84
CA ARG A 98 1.63 10.97 -39.44
C ARG A 98 1.69 11.66 -38.08
N LYS A 99 0.81 12.64 -37.84
CA LYS A 99 0.69 13.32 -36.54
C LYS A 99 0.26 12.35 -35.44
N ALA A 100 -0.71 11.48 -35.71
CA ALA A 100 -1.14 10.46 -34.76
C ALA A 100 0.00 9.50 -34.41
N VAL A 101 0.74 8.99 -35.39
CA VAL A 101 1.91 8.11 -35.17
C VAL A 101 2.99 8.82 -34.37
N SER A 102 3.26 10.11 -34.65
CA SER A 102 4.21 10.90 -33.88
C SER A 102 3.77 11.06 -32.42
N SER A 103 2.47 11.25 -32.16
CA SER A 103 1.92 11.30 -30.81
C SER A 103 2.09 9.96 -30.10
N PHE A 104 1.71 8.86 -30.74
CA PHE A 104 1.84 7.52 -30.17
C PHE A 104 3.28 7.14 -29.88
N THR A 105 4.23 7.57 -30.72
CA THR A 105 5.66 7.35 -30.47
C THR A 105 6.10 8.11 -29.21
N GLY A 106 5.62 9.34 -29.02
CA GLY A 106 5.83 10.08 -27.78
C GLY A 106 5.28 9.33 -26.56
N ASP A 107 4.05 8.82 -26.64
CA ASP A 107 3.43 8.05 -25.56
C ASP A 107 4.21 6.76 -25.25
N ILE A 108 4.67 6.03 -26.27
CA ILE A 108 5.48 4.81 -26.09
C ILE A 108 6.79 5.14 -25.36
N THR A 109 7.52 6.18 -25.77
CA THR A 109 8.76 6.58 -25.09
C THR A 109 8.51 7.01 -23.64
N PHE A 110 7.38 7.66 -23.37
CA PHE A 110 6.95 7.99 -22.01
C PHE A 110 6.71 6.72 -21.18
N PHE A 111 5.95 5.75 -21.71
CA PHE A 111 5.70 4.49 -21.03
C PHE A 111 6.99 3.68 -20.79
N GLU A 112 7.92 3.66 -21.75
CA GLU A 112 9.24 3.02 -21.57
C GLU A 112 10.05 3.67 -20.45
N SER A 113 10.00 5.00 -20.32
CA SER A 113 10.67 5.70 -19.21
C SER A 113 10.02 5.36 -17.86
N GLN A 114 8.70 5.22 -17.83
CA GLN A 114 7.94 4.90 -16.62
C GLN A 114 8.18 3.46 -16.16
N THR A 115 8.21 2.50 -17.09
CA THR A 115 8.51 1.09 -16.77
C THR A 115 9.95 0.92 -16.29
N SER A 116 10.91 1.62 -16.91
CA SER A 116 12.31 1.63 -16.44
C SER A 116 12.42 2.16 -15.02
N HIS A 117 11.76 3.29 -14.71
CA HIS A 117 11.73 3.83 -13.35
C HIS A 117 11.11 2.85 -12.35
N LEU A 118 9.99 2.20 -12.70
CA LEU A 118 9.38 1.19 -11.83
C LEU A 118 10.31 0.02 -11.56
N GLN A 119 11.05 -0.44 -12.58
CA GLN A 119 12.03 -1.51 -12.44
C GLN A 119 13.16 -1.13 -11.47
N ASP A 120 13.68 0.10 -11.55
CA ASP A 120 14.70 0.61 -10.63
C ASP A 120 14.18 0.71 -9.19
N THR A 121 12.94 1.21 -9.01
CA THR A 121 12.33 1.27 -7.66
C THR A 121 12.12 -0.11 -7.07
N PHE A 122 11.78 -1.11 -7.89
CA PHE A 122 11.65 -2.49 -7.43
C PHE A 122 13.02 -3.10 -7.08
N GLY A 123 14.06 -2.84 -7.87
CA GLY A 123 15.42 -3.30 -7.59
C GLY A 123 15.99 -2.73 -6.29
N THR A 124 15.78 -1.43 -6.04
CA THR A 124 16.19 -0.79 -4.77
C THR A 124 15.41 -1.32 -3.58
N PHE A 125 14.12 -1.62 -3.75
CA PHE A 125 13.33 -2.26 -2.70
C PHE A 125 13.83 -3.68 -2.39
N GLN A 126 14.06 -4.50 -3.42
CA GLN A 126 14.53 -5.89 -3.26
C GLN A 126 15.89 -5.97 -2.56
N THR A 127 16.83 -5.11 -2.93
CA THR A 127 18.14 -5.00 -2.26
C THR A 127 18.00 -4.53 -0.81
N GLY A 128 17.10 -3.59 -0.53
CA GLY A 128 16.75 -3.16 0.83
C GLY A 128 16.13 -4.27 1.69
N VAL A 129 15.32 -5.16 1.10
CA VAL A 129 14.77 -6.31 1.81
C VAL A 129 15.84 -7.37 2.07
N SER A 130 16.68 -7.70 1.08
CA SER A 130 17.77 -8.67 1.23
C SER A 130 18.73 -8.26 2.35
N THR A 131 19.18 -7.00 2.35
CA THR A 131 20.09 -6.47 3.38
C THR A 131 19.49 -6.54 4.79
N ARG A 132 18.17 -6.36 4.94
CA ARG A 132 17.48 -6.52 6.23
C ARG A 132 17.39 -7.97 6.66
N LEU A 133 17.17 -8.91 5.73
CA LEU A 133 17.17 -10.34 6.02
C LEU A 133 18.56 -10.81 6.46
N ASP A 134 19.62 -10.38 5.77
CA ASP A 134 21.00 -10.70 6.15
C ASP A 134 21.35 -10.15 7.54
N ALA A 135 20.91 -8.91 7.85
CA ALA A 135 21.09 -8.32 9.17
C ALA A 135 20.33 -9.07 10.27
N LEU A 136 19.12 -9.57 9.97
CA LEU A 136 18.35 -10.41 10.90
C LEU A 136 19.06 -11.74 11.14
N GLU A 137 19.56 -12.39 10.10
CA GLU A 137 20.32 -13.64 10.22
C GLU A 137 21.56 -13.45 11.10
N GLN A 138 22.32 -12.38 10.88
CA GLN A 138 23.45 -12.02 11.74
C GLN A 138 23.03 -11.79 13.20
N SER A 139 21.88 -11.16 13.43
CA SER A 139 21.37 -10.95 14.78
C SER A 139 21.04 -12.26 15.50
N PHE A 140 20.51 -13.25 14.78
CA PHE A 140 20.25 -14.57 15.35
C PHE A 140 21.54 -15.30 15.72
N VAL A 141 22.57 -15.20 14.89
CA VAL A 141 23.90 -15.75 15.19
C VAL A 141 24.50 -15.11 16.44
N ASP A 142 24.39 -13.78 16.60
CA ASP A 142 24.88 -13.10 17.81
C ASP A 142 24.11 -13.53 19.07
N VAL A 143 22.77 -13.64 18.97
CA VAL A 143 21.94 -14.12 20.09
C VAL A 143 22.33 -15.55 20.48
N ASP A 144 22.54 -16.45 19.51
CA ASP A 144 22.95 -17.83 19.79
C ASP A 144 24.34 -17.88 20.44
N ALA A 145 25.30 -17.11 19.92
CA ALA A 145 26.63 -16.98 20.51
C ALA A 145 26.58 -16.43 21.96
N ARG A 146 25.66 -15.50 22.24
CA ARG A 146 25.42 -15.00 23.60
C ARG A 146 24.80 -16.07 24.50
N LEU A 147 23.86 -16.87 24.00
CA LEU A 147 23.26 -17.97 24.76
C LEU A 147 24.29 -19.06 25.10
N GLN A 148 25.18 -19.41 24.17
CA GLN A 148 26.28 -20.34 24.45
C GLN A 148 27.24 -19.82 25.54
N LYS A 149 27.52 -18.51 25.56
CA LYS A 149 28.33 -17.87 26.62
C LYS A 149 27.63 -17.82 27.98
N VAL A 150 26.30 -17.88 28.01
CA VAL A 150 25.49 -17.97 29.24
C VAL A 150 25.30 -19.44 29.67
N SER A 151 26.11 -20.37 29.17
CA SER A 151 26.28 -21.68 29.81
C SER A 151 26.75 -21.47 31.24
N VAL A 152 25.77 -21.39 32.14
CA VAL A 152 25.96 -21.38 33.58
C VAL A 152 26.79 -22.64 33.85
N PRO A 153 27.94 -22.53 34.54
CA PRO A 153 28.65 -23.73 34.95
C PRO A 153 27.63 -24.64 35.63
N GLU A 154 27.51 -25.88 35.17
CA GLU A 154 26.61 -26.89 35.72
C GLU A 154 27.02 -27.18 37.17
N ILE A 155 26.64 -26.27 38.07
CA ILE A 155 26.56 -26.54 39.48
C ILE A 155 25.41 -27.54 39.57
N PRO A 156 25.65 -28.77 40.07
CA PRO A 156 24.60 -29.75 40.25
C PRO A 156 23.41 -29.07 40.94
N PRO A 157 22.17 -29.29 40.47
CA PRO A 157 20.99 -28.61 41.03
C PRO A 157 20.90 -28.79 42.55
N GLU A 158 21.42 -29.90 43.09
CA GLU A 158 21.53 -30.17 44.53
C GLU A 158 22.41 -29.15 45.27
N GLN A 159 23.54 -28.71 44.68
CA GLN A 159 24.40 -27.70 45.29
C GLN A 159 23.77 -26.30 45.27
N GLN A 160 23.05 -25.95 44.19
CA GLN A 160 22.31 -24.68 44.14
C GLN A 160 21.18 -24.64 45.17
N ILE A 161 20.44 -25.74 45.32
CA ILE A 161 19.38 -25.86 46.32
C ILE A 161 19.97 -25.74 47.73
N ALA A 162 21.08 -26.44 48.02
CA ALA A 162 21.75 -26.36 49.31
C ALA A 162 22.24 -24.94 49.65
N GLU A 163 22.80 -24.22 48.67
CA GLU A 163 23.23 -22.83 48.88
C GLU A 163 22.05 -21.89 49.12
N ILE A 164 20.97 -22.05 48.35
CA ILE A 164 19.73 -21.29 48.52
C ILE A 164 19.12 -21.56 49.91
N GLU A 165 19.04 -22.82 50.32
CA GLU A 165 18.55 -23.23 51.64
C GLU A 165 19.40 -22.63 52.78
N ALA A 166 20.73 -22.70 52.67
CA ALA A 166 21.63 -22.11 53.65
C ALA A 166 21.41 -20.59 53.79
N ARG A 167 21.20 -19.89 52.67
CA ARG A 167 20.92 -18.45 52.66
C ARG A 167 19.57 -18.12 53.32
N TYR A 168 18.53 -18.94 53.07
CA TYR A 168 17.24 -18.78 53.74
C TYR A 168 17.34 -19.06 55.24
N GLN A 169 18.05 -20.11 55.65
CA GLN A 169 18.25 -20.42 57.06
C GLN A 169 18.98 -19.29 57.80
N GLN A 170 20.02 -18.68 57.20
CA GLN A 170 20.68 -17.50 57.76
C GLN A 170 19.71 -16.33 57.94
N ARG A 171 18.84 -16.07 56.95
CA ARG A 171 17.88 -14.98 57.02
C ARG A 171 16.79 -15.23 58.06
N ILE A 172 16.33 -16.47 58.19
CA ILE A 172 15.39 -16.88 59.24
C ILE A 172 16.02 -16.66 60.62
N ALA A 173 17.24 -17.13 60.84
CA ALA A 173 17.95 -16.94 62.11
C ALA A 173 18.16 -15.45 62.46
N GLU A 174 18.49 -14.61 61.47
CA GLU A 174 18.61 -13.16 61.65
C GLU A 174 17.27 -12.52 62.06
N LEU A 175 16.17 -12.90 61.40
CA LEU A 175 14.83 -12.41 61.71
C LEU A 175 14.36 -12.87 63.09
N GLU A 176 14.63 -14.12 63.45
CA GLU A 176 14.34 -14.68 64.78
C GLU A 176 15.11 -13.94 65.87
N ALA A 177 16.39 -13.61 65.64
CA ALA A 177 17.20 -12.81 66.55
C ALA A 177 16.63 -11.38 66.72
N GLN A 178 16.18 -10.75 65.63
CA GLN A 178 15.52 -9.45 65.70
C GLN A 178 14.23 -9.53 66.51
N LEU A 179 13.40 -10.56 66.29
CA LEU A 179 12.17 -10.76 67.05
C LEU A 179 12.44 -10.99 68.54
N ALA A 180 13.49 -11.73 68.90
CA ALA A 180 13.89 -11.93 70.29
C ALA A 180 14.25 -10.60 71.00
N ILE A 181 14.86 -9.65 70.28
CA ILE A 181 15.13 -8.30 70.80
C ILE A 181 13.83 -7.54 71.07
N TYR A 182 12.84 -7.64 70.18
CA TYR A 182 11.54 -6.98 70.34
C TYR A 182 10.66 -7.61 71.43
N GLN A 183 10.79 -8.92 71.67
CA GLN A 183 10.05 -9.63 72.70
C GLN A 183 10.59 -9.44 74.10
N GLN A 184 11.79 -8.86 74.27
CA GLN A 184 12.27 -8.52 75.61
C GLN A 184 11.26 -7.59 76.29
N PRO A 185 10.81 -7.91 77.52
CA PRO A 185 9.83 -7.11 78.24
C PRO A 185 10.39 -5.70 78.38
N LYS A 186 9.76 -4.78 77.66
CA LYS A 186 10.09 -3.35 77.66
C LYS A 186 10.09 -2.91 79.13
N LYS A 187 11.28 -2.61 79.69
CA LYS A 187 11.41 -2.07 81.05
C LYS A 187 10.36 -0.96 81.22
N PRO A 188 9.62 -0.95 82.35
CA PRO A 188 8.53 -0.01 82.57
C PRO A 188 9.03 1.40 82.30
N ALA A 189 8.35 2.06 81.35
CA ALA A 189 8.73 3.37 80.88
C ALA A 189 8.81 4.35 82.07
N PRO A 190 9.87 5.19 82.16
CA PRO A 190 9.85 6.31 83.08
C PRO A 190 8.62 7.19 82.81
N PRO A 191 8.09 7.86 83.85
CA PRO A 191 6.84 8.60 83.79
C PRO A 191 6.83 9.58 82.60
N PRO A 192 5.66 9.77 81.95
CA PRO A 192 5.53 10.50 80.71
C PRO A 192 6.09 11.92 80.87
N SER A 193 7.28 12.16 80.31
CA SER A 193 7.79 13.51 80.18
C SER A 193 6.83 14.28 79.27
N LYS A 194 6.39 15.41 79.80
CA LYS A 194 5.34 16.27 79.25
C LYS A 194 5.55 16.46 77.74
N LYS A 195 4.55 16.02 76.96
CA LYS A 195 4.46 16.18 75.51
C LYS A 195 4.84 17.63 75.14
N ARG A 196 6.00 17.82 74.50
CA ARG A 196 6.30 19.08 73.81
C ARG A 196 5.20 19.29 72.77
N PRO A 197 4.58 20.48 72.71
CA PRO A 197 3.49 20.75 71.77
C PRO A 197 3.99 20.55 70.35
N ALA A 198 3.25 19.75 69.57
CA ALA A 198 3.47 19.59 68.14
C ALA A 198 3.48 20.99 67.53
N ARG A 199 4.68 21.41 67.09
CA ARG A 199 4.93 22.70 66.46
C ARG A 199 4.07 22.73 65.20
N LYS A 200 2.90 23.41 65.27
CA LYS A 200 2.01 23.66 64.12
C LYS A 200 2.88 24.25 63.01
N LYS A 201 3.29 23.43 62.04
CA LYS A 201 4.00 23.91 60.85
C LYS A 201 3.03 24.88 60.18
N LYS A 202 3.39 26.17 60.15
CA LYS A 202 2.67 27.20 59.42
C LYS A 202 2.42 26.63 58.01
N ARG A 203 1.15 26.38 57.67
CA ARG A 203 0.75 25.96 56.34
C ARG A 203 1.18 27.08 55.40
N SER A 204 2.19 26.82 54.58
CA SER A 204 2.53 27.73 53.48
C SER A 204 1.27 27.93 52.65
N PRO A 205 0.92 29.17 52.28
CA PRO A 205 -0.24 29.43 51.45
C PRO A 205 -0.13 28.60 50.17
N ILE A 206 -1.13 27.75 49.93
CA ILE A 206 -1.19 26.94 48.71
C ILE A 206 -1.51 27.91 47.59
N LYS A 207 -0.62 28.01 46.61
CA LYS A 207 -0.81 28.89 45.46
C LYS A 207 -1.81 28.23 44.49
N THR A 208 -2.57 29.03 43.76
CA THR A 208 -3.36 28.54 42.63
C THR A 208 -2.42 28.05 41.53
N LEU A 209 -2.85 27.04 40.76
CA LEU A 209 -2.08 26.52 39.63
C LEU A 209 -1.95 27.62 38.55
N PRO A 210 -0.73 28.00 38.13
CA PRO A 210 -0.52 28.96 37.04
C PRO A 210 -1.18 28.49 35.73
N VAL A 211 -1.63 29.43 34.90
CA VAL A 211 -2.39 29.15 33.66
C VAL A 211 -1.58 28.36 32.63
N ASN A 212 -0.26 28.51 32.62
CA ASN A 212 0.65 27.77 31.73
C ASN A 212 0.93 26.34 32.21
N LEU A 213 0.50 25.96 33.41
CA LEU A 213 0.66 24.63 33.96
C LEU A 213 -0.67 23.90 34.00
N VAL A 214 -0.68 22.64 33.57
CA VAL A 214 -1.89 21.80 33.60
C VAL A 214 -1.71 20.66 34.59
N ALA A 215 -2.72 20.43 35.42
CA ALA A 215 -2.72 19.30 36.34
C ALA A 215 -2.68 17.99 35.56
N ARG A 216 -1.71 17.12 35.87
CA ARG A 216 -1.50 15.84 35.17
C ARG A 216 -2.78 15.01 35.06
N ASN A 217 -3.55 14.94 36.15
CA ASN A 217 -4.75 14.11 36.23
C ASN A 217 -5.89 14.64 35.35
N ALA A 218 -6.00 15.97 35.24
CA ALA A 218 -6.97 16.61 34.35
C ALA A 218 -6.59 16.35 32.88
N PHE A 219 -5.30 16.49 32.55
CA PHE A 219 -4.80 16.24 31.19
C PHE A 219 -4.92 14.77 30.78
N SER A 220 -4.63 13.84 31.69
CA SER A 220 -4.76 12.40 31.42
C SER A 220 -6.21 11.99 31.19
N ALA A 221 -7.14 12.55 31.96
CA ALA A 221 -8.58 12.31 31.79
C ALA A 221 -9.08 12.81 30.43
N LEU A 222 -8.61 13.98 29.98
CA LEU A 222 -8.98 14.57 28.69
C LEU A 222 -8.60 13.68 27.49
N HIS A 223 -7.49 12.95 27.59
CA HIS A 223 -7.00 12.05 26.53
C HIS A 223 -7.31 10.58 26.75
N HIS A 224 -8.13 10.23 27.75
CA HIS A 224 -8.45 8.85 28.13
C HIS A 224 -7.23 7.96 28.44
N VAL A 225 -6.14 8.56 28.96
CA VAL A 225 -4.93 7.82 29.39
C VAL A 225 -4.96 7.60 30.90
N SER A 226 -4.68 6.37 31.35
CA SER A 226 -4.71 6.06 32.79
C SER A 226 -3.68 6.87 33.61
N GLU A 227 -4.09 7.44 34.73
CA GLU A 227 -3.21 8.27 35.59
C GLU A 227 -1.94 7.52 36.03
N LYS A 228 -2.05 6.20 36.27
CA LYS A 228 -0.91 5.36 36.68
C LYS A 228 0.19 5.34 35.62
N LEU A 229 -0.18 5.25 34.33
CA LEU A 229 0.79 5.27 33.23
C LEU A 229 1.46 6.64 33.09
N VAL A 230 0.68 7.71 33.19
CA VAL A 230 1.21 9.09 33.12
C VAL A 230 2.12 9.38 34.33
N SER A 231 1.76 8.86 35.50
CA SER A 231 2.59 8.93 36.71
C SER A 231 3.92 8.22 36.52
N LYS A 232 3.89 7.00 35.97
CA LYS A 232 5.11 6.23 35.67
C LYS A 232 5.98 6.96 34.66
N ALA A 233 5.41 7.43 33.54
CA ALA A 233 6.16 8.18 32.53
C ALA A 233 6.77 9.50 33.05
N SER A 234 6.08 10.19 33.97
CA SER A 234 6.62 11.37 34.67
C SER A 234 7.77 11.03 35.62
N ILE A 235 7.68 9.90 36.35
CA ILE A 235 8.76 9.45 37.24
C ILE A 235 9.98 8.98 36.43
N ASP A 236 9.74 8.29 35.31
CA ASP A 236 10.77 7.82 34.38
C ASP A 236 11.44 8.97 33.60
N GLY A 237 10.97 10.21 33.75
CA GLY A 237 11.50 11.39 33.06
C GLY A 237 11.16 11.46 31.56
N LYS A 238 10.20 10.65 31.09
CA LYS A 238 9.75 10.63 29.68
C LYS A 238 8.85 11.82 29.33
N ILE A 239 8.28 12.46 30.33
CA ILE A 239 7.39 13.61 30.18
C ILE A 239 7.89 14.71 31.11
N ALA A 240 8.20 15.88 30.55
CA ALA A 240 8.62 17.01 31.36
C ALA A 240 7.53 17.44 32.37
N THR A 241 7.90 17.58 33.64
CA THR A 241 6.99 18.03 34.70
C THR A 241 7.64 19.10 35.55
N THR A 242 6.83 20.01 36.08
CA THR A 242 7.25 21.02 37.06
C THR A 242 6.73 20.64 38.43
N GLU A 243 7.62 20.57 39.42
CA GLU A 243 7.27 20.26 40.81
C GLU A 243 6.86 21.52 41.58
N GLY A 244 5.86 21.38 42.45
CA GLY A 244 5.38 22.49 43.28
C GLY A 244 4.25 22.03 44.19
N LYS A 245 3.53 23.00 44.78
CA LYS A 245 2.31 22.70 45.57
C LYS A 245 1.26 23.71 45.17
N TRP A 246 0.33 23.25 44.33
CA TRP A 246 -0.74 24.07 43.79
C TRP A 246 -2.10 23.49 44.14
N LEU A 247 -3.14 24.33 44.12
CA LEU A 247 -4.52 23.88 44.21
C LEU A 247 -5.17 23.95 42.82
N SER A 248 -5.79 22.86 42.38
CA SER A 248 -6.58 22.80 41.15
C SER A 248 -7.80 21.91 41.36
N GLY A 249 -9.00 22.43 41.10
CA GLY A 249 -10.25 21.68 41.30
C GLY A 249 -10.47 21.15 42.72
N GLY A 250 -9.91 21.80 43.75
CA GLY A 250 -9.97 21.34 45.14
C GLY A 250 -8.90 20.33 45.56
N TYR A 251 -8.07 19.85 44.62
CA TYR A 251 -6.99 18.90 44.89
C TYR A 251 -5.62 19.58 44.93
N VAL A 252 -4.73 19.06 45.78
CA VAL A 252 -3.33 19.52 45.85
C VAL A 252 -2.52 18.82 44.75
N VAL A 253 -2.05 19.59 43.80
CA VAL A 253 -1.21 19.14 42.69
C VAL A 253 0.26 19.34 43.07
N THR A 254 1.03 18.25 43.10
CA THR A 254 2.47 18.30 43.38
C THR A 254 3.35 18.33 42.13
N ARG A 255 2.83 17.83 41.01
CA ARG A 255 3.49 17.81 39.70
C ARG A 255 2.49 18.23 38.61
N ALA A 256 2.86 19.23 37.83
CA ALA A 256 2.06 19.73 36.71
C ALA A 256 2.85 19.62 35.40
N LEU A 257 2.12 19.49 34.29
CA LEU A 257 2.69 19.48 32.94
C LEU A 257 2.91 20.92 32.48
N ASN A 258 4.12 21.24 32.06
CA ASN A 258 4.41 22.47 31.30
C ASN A 258 4.14 22.23 29.80
N GLU A 259 4.35 23.25 28.96
CA GLU A 259 4.14 23.13 27.50
C GLU A 259 4.93 21.98 26.89
N LYS A 260 6.22 21.87 27.25
CA LYS A 260 7.06 20.72 26.85
C LYS A 260 6.45 19.38 27.29
N GLY A 261 5.95 19.30 28.52
CA GLY A 261 5.30 18.11 29.05
C GLY A 261 4.02 17.73 28.30
N LYS A 262 3.24 18.71 27.81
CA LYS A 262 2.05 18.43 26.97
C LYS A 262 2.46 17.82 25.62
N HIS A 263 3.53 18.34 25.03
CA HIS A 263 4.09 17.83 23.78
C HIS A 263 4.68 16.42 23.96
N ASP A 264 5.52 16.22 24.98
CA ASP A 264 6.10 14.92 25.32
C ASP A 264 5.00 13.87 25.58
N PHE A 265 3.91 14.27 26.26
CA PHE A 265 2.76 13.41 26.51
C PHE A 265 2.13 12.91 25.20
N TYR A 266 1.94 13.80 24.22
CA TYR A 266 1.41 13.41 22.90
C TYR A 266 2.36 12.45 22.18
N GLN A 267 3.66 12.72 22.18
CA GLN A 267 4.64 11.83 21.55
C GLN A 267 4.63 10.42 22.16
N VAL A 268 4.55 10.33 23.49
CA VAL A 268 4.60 9.03 24.20
C VAL A 268 3.30 8.23 24.05
N PHE A 269 2.14 8.90 24.02
CA PHE A 269 0.84 8.21 24.10
C PHE A 269 0.00 8.22 22.82
N SER A 270 0.35 9.00 21.79
CA SER A 270 -0.44 9.13 20.54
C SER A 270 -0.62 7.83 19.75
N GLN A 271 0.25 6.84 19.95
CA GLN A 271 0.17 5.54 19.28
C GLN A 271 -0.76 4.54 19.99
N ARG A 272 -1.27 4.87 21.18
CA ARG A 272 -2.14 3.96 21.94
C ARG A 272 -3.56 3.96 21.36
N PRO A 273 -4.25 2.80 21.36
CA PRO A 273 -5.63 2.71 20.87
C PRO A 273 -6.61 3.50 21.77
N ASP A 274 -6.32 3.63 23.07
CA ASP A 274 -7.18 4.33 24.02
C ASP A 274 -7.03 5.86 23.96
N PHE A 275 -6.11 6.38 23.14
CA PHE A 275 -5.79 7.80 23.12
C PHE A 275 -6.82 8.59 22.31
N THR A 276 -7.47 9.55 22.96
CA THR A 276 -8.41 10.47 22.28
C THR A 276 -7.70 11.79 21.98
N ARG A 277 -7.68 12.20 20.70
CA ARG A 277 -7.13 13.50 20.27
C ARG A 277 -8.10 14.61 20.68
N CYS A 278 -7.56 15.70 21.20
CA CYS A 278 -8.33 16.93 21.44
C CYS A 278 -8.10 17.93 20.31
N ASP A 279 -8.90 18.99 20.27
CA ASP A 279 -8.83 20.03 19.22
C ASP A 279 -7.49 20.77 19.16
N GLN A 280 -6.70 20.71 20.23
CA GLN A 280 -5.39 21.34 20.34
C GLN A 280 -4.22 20.37 20.10
N CYS A 281 -4.48 19.16 19.60
CA CYS A 281 -3.43 18.18 19.27
C CYS A 281 -2.95 18.32 17.80
N PRO A 282 -1.63 18.24 17.51
CA PRO A 282 -0.52 18.18 18.47
C PRO A 282 -0.34 19.51 19.20
N HIS A 283 -0.02 19.45 20.50
CA HIS A 283 0.23 20.66 21.29
C HIS A 283 1.58 21.26 20.88
N GLU A 284 1.57 22.08 19.84
CA GLU A 284 2.77 22.77 19.36
C GLU A 284 3.27 23.75 20.43
N LEU A 285 4.59 23.79 20.61
CA LEU A 285 5.27 24.71 21.52
C LEU A 285 5.05 26.13 21.00
N SER A 286 4.15 26.88 21.63
CA SER A 286 3.87 28.29 21.31
C SER A 286 4.88 29.21 21.97
#